data_AF-A0A7V9UE08-F1
#
_entry.id   AF-A0A7V9UE08-F1
#
_cell.length_a   1.000
_cell.length_b   1.000
_cell.length_c   1.000
_cell.angle_alpha   90.00
_cell.angle_beta   90.00
_cell.angle_gamma   90.00
#
_symmetry.space_group_name_H-M   'P 1'
#
loop_
_entity.id
_entity.type
_entity.pdbx_description
1 polymer ?
#
loop_
_entity_poly.entity_id
_entity_poly.type
_entity_poly.pdbx_seq_one_letter_code
_entity_poly.pdbx_strand_id
1 'polypeptide(L)'
;MASRDSELAVSSATREAARVGGAVGDRASGDCIILEAAAGALNSISGNQVSQLWVFKTDTTGAVTSFANKYRPSQPTDNPASLICGTWFPISRTWIETTRDNDGTTRDWLGVRVMYDHAWKTGFLWWDGAAQWREDAVMHLEPSI
;
A
#
# COMPACT_ATOMS: atom_id res chain seq x y z
N MET A 1 23.91 6.63 4.21
CA MET A 1 23.86 6.31 2.76
C MET A 1 22.78 5.28 2.40
N ALA A 2 22.18 4.57 3.36
CA ALA A 2 21.06 3.64 3.13
C ALA A 2 19.66 4.30 3.03
N SER A 3 19.56 5.64 3.07
CA SER A 3 18.27 6.34 3.18
C SER A 3 17.57 6.54 1.83
N ARG A 4 18.30 6.83 0.74
CA ARG A 4 17.69 7.10 -0.58
C ARG A 4 17.16 5.84 -1.25
N ASP A 5 17.80 4.69 -1.04
CA ASP A 5 17.42 3.44 -1.69
C ASP A 5 16.08 2.92 -1.16
N SER A 6 15.83 3.04 0.15
CA SER A 6 14.53 2.69 0.74
C SER A 6 13.41 3.59 0.21
N GLU A 7 13.63 4.89 0.09
CA GLU A 7 12.61 5.84 -0.42
C GLU A 7 12.26 5.55 -1.89
N LEU A 8 13.27 5.31 -2.73
CA LEU A 8 13.07 4.92 -4.13
C LEU A 8 12.33 3.58 -4.26
N ALA A 9 12.65 2.61 -3.40
CA ALA A 9 11.98 1.33 -3.37
C ALA A 9 10.51 1.47 -2.93
N VAL A 10 10.20 2.28 -1.90
CA VAL A 10 8.79 2.51 -1.50
C VAL A 10 8.02 3.25 -2.60
N SER A 11 8.60 4.29 -3.19
CA SER A 11 7.89 5.08 -4.21
C SER A 11 7.61 4.24 -5.47
N SER A 12 8.57 3.42 -5.91
CA SER A 12 8.36 2.50 -7.04
C SER A 12 7.33 1.40 -6.70
N ALA A 13 7.39 0.82 -5.50
CA ALA A 13 6.40 -0.14 -5.03
C ALA A 13 4.98 0.43 -5.00
N THR A 14 4.83 1.64 -4.45
CA THR A 14 3.53 2.30 -4.31
C THR A 14 2.92 2.60 -5.69
N ARG A 15 3.75 3.06 -6.64
CA ARG A 15 3.30 3.33 -8.02
C ARG A 15 2.94 2.06 -8.78
N GLU A 16 3.71 0.99 -8.64
CA GLU A 16 3.39 -0.28 -9.29
C GLU A 16 2.09 -0.87 -8.72
N ALA A 17 1.94 -0.85 -7.39
CA ALA A 17 0.72 -1.30 -6.73
C ALA A 17 -0.51 -0.49 -7.18
N ALA A 18 -0.39 0.83 -7.31
CA ALA A 18 -1.47 1.66 -7.84
C ALA A 18 -1.77 1.34 -9.32
N ARG A 19 -0.74 1.12 -10.16
CA ARG A 19 -0.94 0.73 -11.58
C ARG A 19 -1.68 -0.60 -11.69
N VAL A 20 -1.22 -1.59 -10.92
CA VAL A 20 -1.85 -2.92 -10.87
C VAL A 20 -3.27 -2.83 -10.31
N GLY A 21 -3.50 -2.02 -9.29
CA GLY A 21 -4.84 -1.80 -8.73
C GLY A 21 -5.80 -1.13 -9.71
N GLY A 22 -5.32 -0.19 -10.52
CA GLY A 22 -6.06 0.39 -11.63
C GLY A 22 -6.52 -0.68 -12.63
N ALA A 23 -5.61 -1.57 -13.03
CA ALA A 23 -5.88 -2.63 -14.01
C ALA A 23 -6.73 -3.79 -13.47
N VAL A 24 -6.67 -4.08 -12.17
CA VAL A 24 -7.41 -5.20 -11.56
C VAL A 24 -8.89 -4.88 -11.37
N GLY A 25 -9.24 -3.59 -11.28
CA GLY A 25 -10.61 -3.11 -11.14
C GLY A 25 -11.31 -3.67 -9.90
N ASP A 26 -12.48 -4.27 -10.14
CA ASP A 26 -13.42 -4.78 -9.15
C ASP A 26 -13.28 -6.29 -8.85
N ARG A 27 -12.19 -6.92 -9.33
CA ARG A 27 -11.97 -8.37 -9.11
C ARG A 27 -11.92 -8.73 -7.62
N ALA A 28 -12.56 -9.84 -7.24
CA ALA A 28 -12.69 -10.30 -5.85
C ALA A 28 -11.35 -10.56 -5.11
N SER A 29 -10.26 -10.78 -5.83
CA SER A 29 -8.89 -10.92 -5.29
C SER A 29 -8.00 -9.71 -5.56
N GLY A 30 -8.60 -8.57 -5.95
CA GLY A 30 -7.90 -7.37 -6.38
C GLY A 30 -6.87 -6.86 -5.38
N ASP A 31 -7.20 -6.86 -4.08
CA ASP A 31 -6.26 -6.38 -3.05
C ASP A 31 -5.08 -7.32 -2.86
N CYS A 32 -5.25 -8.63 -3.03
CA CYS A 32 -4.11 -9.54 -3.00
C CYS A 32 -3.13 -9.27 -4.14
N ILE A 33 -3.64 -9.00 -5.34
CA ILE A 33 -2.81 -8.70 -6.50
C ILE A 33 -2.07 -7.35 -6.30
N ILE A 34 -2.73 -6.35 -5.70
CA ILE A 34 -2.11 -5.07 -5.32
C ILE A 34 -1.02 -5.27 -4.26
N LEU A 35 -1.32 -6.05 -3.21
CA LEU A 35 -0.39 -6.34 -2.12
C LEU A 35 0.83 -7.13 -2.59
N GLU A 36 0.65 -8.09 -3.49
CA GLU A 36 1.75 -8.85 -4.11
C GLU A 36 2.62 -7.97 -5.00
N ALA A 37 2.01 -7.08 -5.80
CA ALA A 37 2.73 -6.10 -6.61
C ALA A 37 3.58 -5.16 -5.75
N ALA A 38 3.03 -4.69 -4.62
CA ALA A 38 3.80 -3.91 -3.64
C ALA A 38 4.91 -4.74 -3.00
N ALA A 39 4.62 -5.97 -2.57
CA ALA A 39 5.57 -6.82 -1.85
C ALA A 39 6.82 -7.15 -2.68
N GLY A 40 6.70 -7.33 -4.00
CA GLY A 40 7.85 -7.58 -4.87
C GLY A 40 8.90 -6.47 -4.82
N ALA A 41 8.46 -5.21 -4.84
CA ALA A 41 9.35 -4.05 -4.76
C ALA A 41 9.80 -3.75 -3.31
N LEU A 42 8.93 -3.97 -2.33
CA LEU A 42 9.22 -3.78 -0.91
C LEU A 42 10.19 -4.83 -0.34
N ASN A 43 10.36 -5.98 -0.99
CA ASN A 43 11.32 -7.01 -0.55
C ASN A 43 12.79 -6.51 -0.52
N SER A 44 13.10 -5.45 -1.28
CA SER A 44 14.41 -4.79 -1.25
C SER A 44 14.63 -3.94 0.01
N ILE A 45 13.56 -3.63 0.75
CA ILE A 45 13.56 -2.89 1.99
C ILE A 45 13.42 -3.92 3.12
N SER A 46 14.22 -3.80 4.18
CA SER A 46 14.09 -4.73 5.31
C SER A 46 12.66 -4.68 5.84
N GLY A 47 11.96 -5.83 5.89
CA GLY A 47 10.52 -5.91 6.13
C GLY A 47 10.02 -5.29 7.44
N ASN A 48 10.92 -4.91 8.36
CA ASN A 48 10.60 -4.16 9.58
C ASN A 48 10.42 -2.65 9.35
N GLN A 49 10.64 -2.13 8.15
CA GLN A 49 10.44 -0.71 7.85
C GLN A 49 9.02 -0.41 7.39
N VAL A 50 8.28 -1.36 6.81
CA VAL A 50 6.91 -1.11 6.34
C VAL A 50 5.94 -1.30 7.52
N SER A 51 5.24 -0.23 7.91
CA SER A 51 4.28 -0.29 9.00
C SER A 51 2.88 -0.64 8.48
N GLN A 52 2.44 -0.01 7.39
CA GLN A 52 1.11 -0.21 6.82
C GLN A 52 1.08 0.00 5.31
N LEU A 53 0.17 -0.70 4.63
CA LEU A 53 -0.21 -0.47 3.24
C LEU A 53 -1.72 -0.25 3.18
N TRP A 54 -2.15 0.85 2.58
CA TRP A 54 -3.57 1.18 2.43
C TRP A 54 -3.96 1.16 0.97
N VAL A 55 -5.13 0.61 0.69
CA VAL A 55 -5.81 0.71 -0.61
C VAL A 55 -7.11 1.46 -0.37
N PHE A 56 -7.29 2.62 -0.98
CA PHE A 56 -8.40 3.52 -0.64
C PHE A 56 -9.04 4.14 -1.87
N LYS A 57 -10.34 4.42 -1.76
CA LYS A 57 -11.08 5.18 -2.77
C LYS A 57 -10.67 6.64 -2.66
N THR A 58 -10.42 7.24 -3.81
CA THR A 58 -10.01 8.64 -3.90
C THR A 58 -10.57 9.29 -5.17
N ASP A 59 -10.07 10.47 -5.48
CA ASP A 59 -10.26 11.21 -6.72
C ASP A 59 -8.88 11.67 -7.25
N THR A 60 -8.87 12.62 -8.19
CA THR A 60 -7.63 13.19 -8.74
C THR A 60 -6.76 13.93 -7.72
N THR A 61 -7.28 14.24 -6.53
CA THR A 61 -6.54 14.93 -5.47
C THR A 61 -5.73 13.98 -4.59
N GLY A 62 -6.03 12.68 -4.61
CA GLY A 62 -5.39 11.68 -3.74
C GLY A 62 -5.83 11.76 -2.26
N ALA A 63 -6.91 12.47 -1.97
CA ALA A 63 -7.48 12.51 -0.63
C ALA A 63 -7.98 11.12 -0.19
N VAL A 64 -7.59 10.70 1.01
CA VAL A 64 -8.07 9.44 1.60
C VAL A 64 -9.49 9.63 2.11
N THR A 65 -10.41 8.81 1.63
CA THR A 65 -11.81 8.78 2.08
C THR A 65 -12.01 7.78 3.23
N SER A 66 -13.24 7.65 3.74
CA SER A 66 -13.61 6.60 4.70
C SER A 66 -13.59 5.19 4.11
N PHE A 67 -13.53 5.08 2.78
CA PHE A 67 -13.42 3.85 2.02
C PHE A 67 -11.94 3.50 1.85
N ALA A 68 -11.38 2.79 2.83
CA ALA A 68 -9.97 2.42 2.87
C ALA A 68 -9.79 1.03 3.49
N ASN A 69 -9.12 0.16 2.76
CA ASN A 69 -8.62 -1.10 3.28
C ASN A 69 -7.19 -0.89 3.77
N LYS A 70 -6.91 -1.31 5.00
CA LYS A 70 -5.62 -1.10 5.67
C LYS A 70 -5.02 -2.45 6.01
N TYR A 71 -3.76 -2.61 5.66
CA TYR A 71 -2.99 -3.83 5.85
C TYR A 71 -1.70 -3.51 6.57
N ARG A 72 -1.18 -4.51 7.30
CA ARG A 72 0.17 -4.48 7.86
C ARG A 72 0.86 -5.82 7.60
N PRO A 73 2.20 -5.87 7.59
CA PRO A 73 2.90 -7.14 7.56
C PRO A 73 2.50 -8.04 8.73
N SER A 74 2.51 -9.35 8.51
CA SER A 74 2.24 -10.37 9.53
C SER A 74 3.24 -10.25 10.68
N GLN A 75 2.76 -10.36 11.90
CA GLN A 75 3.55 -10.43 13.11
C GLN A 75 3.53 -11.84 13.70
N PRO A 76 4.56 -12.27 14.45
CA PRO A 76 4.61 -13.62 15.04
C PRO A 76 3.42 -13.97 15.95
N THR A 77 2.73 -12.96 16.50
CA THR A 77 1.57 -13.10 17.37
C THR A 77 0.24 -13.20 16.60
N ASP A 78 0.25 -13.01 15.29
CA ASP A 78 -0.96 -13.08 14.49
C ASP A 78 -1.43 -14.52 14.29
N ASN A 79 -2.75 -14.71 14.27
CA ASN A 79 -3.32 -15.99 13.86
C ASN A 79 -3.09 -16.20 12.35
N PRO A 80 -2.40 -17.27 11.92
CA PRO A 80 -2.17 -17.54 10.50
C PRO A 80 -3.45 -17.63 9.66
N ALA A 81 -4.58 -18.04 10.27
CA ALA A 81 -5.88 -18.10 9.60
C ALA A 81 -6.50 -16.72 9.32
N SER A 82 -6.02 -15.66 9.99
CA SER A 82 -6.44 -14.27 9.76
C SER A 82 -5.58 -13.55 8.73
N LEU A 83 -4.50 -14.18 8.26
CA LEU A 83 -3.65 -13.62 7.22
C LEU A 83 -4.37 -13.69 5.87
N ILE A 84 -4.21 -12.64 5.09
CA ILE A 84 -4.63 -12.58 3.70
C ILE A 84 -3.39 -12.55 2.81
N CYS A 85 -3.52 -13.11 1.61
CA CYS A 85 -2.46 -13.06 0.61
C CYS A 85 -1.11 -13.58 1.16
N GLY A 86 -1.15 -14.57 2.05
CA GLY A 86 -0.01 -15.21 2.69
C GLY A 86 0.61 -14.45 3.88
N THR A 87 0.96 -13.17 3.72
CA THR A 87 1.83 -12.45 4.67
C THR A 87 1.26 -11.14 5.20
N TRP A 88 0.02 -10.79 4.85
CA TRP A 88 -0.60 -9.52 5.23
C TRP A 88 -1.72 -9.73 6.24
N PHE A 89 -1.77 -8.88 7.26
CA PHE A 89 -2.87 -8.86 8.23
C PHE A 89 -3.81 -7.68 7.92
N PRO A 90 -5.12 -7.91 7.72
CA PRO A 90 -6.09 -6.85 7.50
C PRO A 90 -6.43 -6.14 8.82
N ILE A 91 -6.16 -4.84 8.89
CA ILE A 91 -6.54 -3.98 10.03
C ILE A 91 -7.99 -3.51 9.87
N SER A 92 -8.37 -3.13 8.64
CA SER A 92 -9.71 -2.64 8.31
C SER A 92 -9.98 -2.89 6.83
N ARG A 93 -11.24 -3.18 6.48
CA ARG A 93 -11.68 -3.39 5.09
C ARG A 93 -13.05 -2.75 4.86
N THR A 94 -13.07 -1.46 4.55
CA THR A 94 -14.32 -0.71 4.33
C THR A 94 -14.67 -0.49 2.86
N TRP A 95 -13.72 -0.74 1.94
CA TRP A 95 -13.92 -0.62 0.50
C TRP A 95 -13.59 -1.94 -0.20
N ILE A 96 -14.53 -2.88 -0.14
CA ILE A 96 -14.35 -4.23 -0.67
C ILE A 96 -14.18 -4.16 -2.20
N GLU A 97 -13.30 -5.00 -2.72
CA GLU A 97 -12.84 -4.99 -4.11
C GLU A 97 -14.01 -5.07 -5.11
N THR A 98 -14.98 -5.95 -4.86
CA THR A 98 -16.17 -6.14 -5.71
C THR A 98 -17.18 -4.99 -5.67
N THR A 99 -16.92 -3.95 -4.87
CA THR A 99 -17.77 -2.76 -4.77
C THR A 99 -17.19 -1.55 -5.49
N ARG A 100 -16.04 -1.73 -6.15
CA ARG A 100 -15.37 -0.71 -6.94
C ARG A 100 -16.15 -0.47 -8.22
N ASP A 101 -16.30 0.80 -8.60
CA ASP A 101 -16.95 1.15 -9.86
C ASP A 101 -15.89 1.41 -10.95
N ASN A 102 -15.65 0.40 -11.79
CA ASN A 102 -14.76 0.48 -12.96
C ASN A 102 -15.50 0.68 -14.29
N ASP A 103 -16.81 0.43 -14.35
CA ASP A 103 -17.60 0.47 -15.59
C ASP A 103 -18.65 1.60 -15.63
N GLY A 104 -18.87 2.28 -14.51
CA GLY A 104 -19.78 3.40 -14.37
C GLY A 104 -19.39 4.61 -15.21
N THR A 105 -20.34 5.54 -15.34
CA THR A 105 -20.13 6.81 -16.05
C THR A 105 -19.10 7.71 -15.37
N THR A 106 -18.90 7.53 -14.06
CA THR A 106 -17.81 8.10 -13.28
C THR A 106 -17.08 6.96 -12.60
N ARG A 107 -15.91 6.59 -13.12
CA ARG A 107 -15.12 5.49 -12.56
C ARG A 107 -14.39 5.97 -11.31
N ASP A 108 -14.20 5.03 -10.40
CA ASP A 108 -13.48 5.30 -9.17
C ASP A 108 -11.98 5.50 -9.43
N TRP A 109 -11.36 6.32 -8.59
CA TRP A 109 -9.90 6.37 -8.47
C TRP A 109 -9.47 5.54 -7.27
N LEU A 110 -8.39 4.78 -7.46
CA LEU A 110 -7.77 3.96 -6.45
C LEU A 110 -6.45 4.61 -6.03
N GLY A 111 -6.32 4.85 -4.74
CA GLY A 111 -5.08 5.27 -4.10
C GLY A 111 -4.42 4.09 -3.38
N VAL A 112 -3.10 4.02 -3.49
CA VAL A 112 -2.26 3.17 -2.65
C VAL A 112 -1.38 4.07 -1.81
N ARG A 113 -1.33 3.80 -0.50
CA ARG A 113 -0.45 4.48 0.45
C ARG A 113 0.43 3.45 1.14
N VAL A 114 1.73 3.69 1.18
CA VAL A 114 2.66 2.90 2.00
C VAL A 114 3.20 3.78 3.11
N MET A 115 3.03 3.33 4.35
CA MET A 115 3.60 3.94 5.54
C MET A 115 4.82 3.13 5.95
N TYR A 116 5.94 3.82 6.20
CA TYR A 116 7.20 3.18 6.55
C TYR A 116 8.01 4.02 7.52
N ASP A 117 8.78 3.35 8.36
CA ASP A 117 9.67 3.99 9.32
C ASP A 117 11.05 4.20 8.70
N HIS A 118 11.45 5.46 8.63
CA HIS A 118 12.75 5.88 8.14
C HIS A 118 13.63 6.22 9.33
N ALA A 119 14.67 5.41 9.55
CA ALA A 119 15.71 5.72 10.52
C ALA A 119 16.75 6.66 9.88
N TRP A 120 16.97 7.83 10.48
CA TRP A 120 18.11 8.66 10.11
C TRP A 120 19.24 8.49 11.11
N LYS A 121 20.46 8.48 10.58
CA LYS A 121 21.69 8.68 11.35
C LYS A 121 22.27 10.01 10.91
N THR A 122 22.10 11.05 11.71
CA THR A 122 22.71 12.36 11.42
C THR A 122 24.21 12.36 11.73
N GLY A 123 24.69 11.38 12.50
CA GLY A 123 26.10 11.26 12.87
C GLY A 123 26.60 12.39 13.78
N PHE A 124 25.69 13.21 14.33
CA PHE A 124 26.00 14.26 15.28
C PHE A 124 25.62 13.81 16.70
N LEU A 125 26.63 13.45 17.51
CA LEU A 125 26.48 12.89 18.87
C LEU A 125 25.59 11.61 18.90
N TRP A 126 24.71 11.48 19.89
CA TRP A 126 23.81 10.34 20.15
C TRP A 126 22.40 10.53 19.54
N TRP A 127 22.22 11.50 18.64
CA TRP A 127 20.91 11.88 18.10
C TRP A 127 20.55 10.99 16.90
N ASP A 128 20.26 9.73 17.20
CA ASP A 128 19.60 8.80 16.29
C ASP A 128 18.09 8.85 16.50
N GLY A 129 17.31 8.84 15.42
CA GLY A 129 15.85 8.90 15.48
C GLY A 129 15.20 8.16 14.31
N ALA A 130 13.95 7.75 14.51
CA ALA A 130 13.09 7.21 13.47
C ALA A 130 11.88 8.11 13.31
N ALA A 131 11.51 8.42 12.07
CA ALA A 131 10.24 9.06 11.76
C ALA A 131 9.45 8.18 10.81
N GLN A 132 8.13 8.31 10.89
CA GLN A 132 7.22 7.66 9.96
C GLN A 132 7.05 8.55 8.73
N TRP A 133 7.32 7.96 7.57
CA TRP A 133 7.12 8.55 6.26
C TRP A 133 5.97 7.86 5.55
N ARG A 134 5.44 8.52 4.52
CA ARG A 134 4.38 7.98 3.68
C ARG A 134 4.64 8.31 2.23
N GLU A 135 4.34 7.35 1.37
CA GLU A 135 4.30 7.52 -0.08
C GLU A 135 2.90 7.18 -0.56
N ASP A 136 2.38 8.00 -1.47
CA ASP A 136 1.06 7.87 -2.05
C ASP A 136 1.16 7.80 -3.57
N ALA A 137 0.40 6.90 -4.19
CA ALA A 137 0.19 6.86 -5.63
C ALA A 137 -1.28 6.63 -5.93
N VAL A 138 -1.77 7.29 -6.97
CA VAL A 138 -3.18 7.29 -7.34
C VAL A 138 -3.30 6.92 -8.81
N MET A 139 -4.24 6.02 -9.12
CA MET A 139 -4.56 5.61 -10.48
C MET A 139 -6.06 5.51 -10.67
N HIS A 140 -6.50 5.81 -11.88
CA HIS A 140 -7.87 5.61 -12.29
C HIS A 140 -8.12 4.13 -12.56
N LEU A 141 -9.31 3.62 -12.22
CA LEU A 141 -9.66 2.24 -12.55
C LEU A 141 -9.85 2.07 -14.07
N GLU A 142 -9.32 0.97 -14.59
CA GLU A 142 -9.53 0.56 -15.98
C GLU A 142 -10.87 -0.16 -16.11
N PRO A 143 -11.59 0.00 -17.24
CA PRO A 143 -12.84 -0.72 -17.51
C PRO A 143 -12.65 -2.23 -17.45
N SER A 144 -13.70 -2.94 -17.04
CA SER A 144 -13.78 -4.37 -17.33
C SER A 144 -13.94 -4.56 -18.84
N ILE A 145 -13.26 -5.58 -19.36
CA ILE A 145 -13.35 -6.03 -20.76
C ILE A 145 -14.40 -7.12 -20.88
#